data_AF-A0AAN0NKU3-F1
#
_entry.id   AF-A0AAN0NKU3-F1
#
_cell.length_a   1.000
_cell.length_b   1.000
_cell.length_c   1.000
_cell.angle_alpha   90.00
_cell.angle_beta   90.00
_cell.angle_gamma   90.00
#
_symmetry.space_group_name_H-M   'P 1'
#
loop_
_entity.id
_entity.type
_entity.pdbx_description
1 polymer ?
#
loop_
_entity_poly.entity_id
_entity_poly.type
_entity_poly.pdbx_seq_one_letter_code
_entity_poly.pdbx_strand_id
1 'polypeptide(L)'
;MLSLSDCEPFNMIPKSLFALLDTTEIIHPTSVRELRISDGTAVMEIDGFPWWLPFEDAKKIQEGSATIEFDEILRAKLTESCLASVPLSKDPCSEDLEEFSITNLAQATWNKVNSTEVFCSEPLNDPLAFLTSLDRFLTDTECPFGHSEFVNCGEALEKFVSLSKLDMFQIAKGPDAICQMISEELNRQGVKHTTTQTDVSYATGFLVLWWDGFLICKGAKIYWS
;
A
#
# COMPACT_ATOMS: atom_id res chain seq x y z
N MET A 1 50.46 -8.61 -27.57
CA MET A 1 49.46 -9.37 -26.81
C MET A 1 49.31 -8.68 -25.46
N LEU A 2 48.32 -7.80 -25.34
CA LEU A 2 47.90 -7.25 -24.06
C LEU A 2 46.71 -8.10 -23.62
N SER A 3 46.84 -8.69 -22.42
CA SER A 3 45.84 -9.54 -21.79
C SER A 3 44.61 -8.69 -21.45
N LEU A 4 43.51 -8.95 -22.15
CA LEU A 4 42.17 -8.51 -21.75
C LEU A 4 41.69 -9.50 -20.67
N SER A 5 41.97 -9.18 -19.42
CA SER A 5 41.53 -10.00 -18.28
C SER A 5 41.36 -9.15 -17.04
N ASP A 6 40.58 -8.08 -17.16
CA ASP A 6 39.99 -7.35 -16.03
C ASP A 6 38.58 -6.93 -16.45
N CYS A 7 37.70 -7.91 -16.63
CA CYS A 7 36.27 -7.67 -16.54
C CYS A 7 35.97 -7.49 -15.05
N GLU A 8 35.76 -6.26 -14.62
CA GLU A 8 35.16 -5.98 -13.32
C GLU A 8 33.88 -6.81 -13.17
N PRO A 9 33.61 -7.37 -11.98
CA PRO A 9 32.40 -8.14 -11.77
C PRO A 9 31.21 -7.24 -12.10
N PHE A 10 30.36 -7.67 -13.04
CA PHE A 10 29.03 -7.09 -13.21
C PHE A 10 28.42 -6.96 -11.81
N ASN A 11 28.24 -5.72 -11.34
CA ASN A 11 27.52 -5.46 -10.10
C ASN A 11 26.19 -6.20 -10.21
N MET A 12 26.00 -7.22 -9.38
CA MET A 12 24.81 -8.06 -9.44
C MET A 12 23.60 -7.20 -9.12
N ILE A 13 22.82 -6.87 -10.14
CA ILE A 13 21.55 -6.16 -9.99
C ILE A 13 20.66 -7.03 -9.08
N PRO A 14 20.10 -6.47 -7.99
CA PRO A 14 19.22 -7.21 -7.10
C PRO A 14 18.04 -7.79 -7.87
N LYS A 15 17.82 -9.12 -7.77
CA LYS A 15 16.62 -9.75 -8.32
C LYS A 15 15.36 -9.45 -7.50
N SER A 16 15.54 -9.02 -6.26
CA SER A 16 14.45 -8.54 -5.39
C SER A 16 14.13 -7.10 -5.78
N LEU A 17 12.89 -6.85 -6.16
CA LEU A 17 12.42 -5.49 -6.48
C LEU A 17 12.57 -4.57 -5.27
N PHE A 18 12.27 -5.06 -4.07
CA PHE A 18 12.35 -4.26 -2.84
C PHE A 18 13.78 -3.78 -2.57
N ALA A 19 14.76 -4.67 -2.73
CA ALA A 19 16.18 -4.32 -2.54
C ALA A 19 16.69 -3.37 -3.64
N LEU A 20 16.14 -3.48 -4.86
CA LEU A 20 16.47 -2.55 -5.94
C LEU A 20 15.99 -1.14 -5.61
N LEU A 21 14.72 -1.00 -5.21
CA LEU A 21 14.09 0.29 -4.92
C LEU A 21 14.61 0.97 -3.64
N ASP A 22 15.18 0.20 -2.70
CA ASP A 22 15.92 0.77 -1.56
C ASP A 22 17.17 1.58 -1.99
N THR A 23 17.67 1.33 -3.20
CA THR A 23 18.95 1.90 -3.68
C THR A 23 18.82 2.69 -4.97
N THR A 24 17.68 2.57 -5.65
CA THR A 24 17.47 3.09 -6.99
C THR A 24 16.09 3.71 -7.10
N GLU A 25 16.05 5.01 -7.35
CA GLU A 25 14.82 5.73 -7.66
C GLU A 25 14.33 5.36 -9.06
N ILE A 26 13.00 5.29 -9.24
CA ILE A 26 12.40 5.10 -10.55
C ILE A 26 12.67 6.36 -11.37
N ILE A 27 13.39 6.21 -12.48
CA ILE A 27 13.64 7.29 -13.42
C ILE A 27 12.72 7.10 -14.62
N HIS A 28 12.01 8.17 -14.96
CA HIS A 28 11.02 8.15 -16.01
C HIS A 28 11.56 8.63 -17.37
N PRO A 29 10.86 8.37 -18.49
CA PRO A 29 9.52 7.77 -18.64
C PRO A 29 9.51 6.27 -18.32
N THR A 30 8.51 5.80 -17.56
CA THR A 30 8.21 4.36 -17.42
C THR A 30 6.70 4.16 -17.45
N SER A 31 6.24 3.22 -18.28
CA SER A 31 4.84 2.90 -18.50
C SER A 31 4.53 1.44 -18.18
N VAL A 32 3.33 1.17 -17.68
CA VAL A 32 2.80 -0.17 -17.44
C VAL A 32 2.07 -0.64 -18.71
N ARG A 33 2.59 -1.68 -19.36
CA ARG A 33 1.98 -2.28 -20.55
C ARG A 33 0.85 -3.23 -20.21
N GLU A 34 1.06 -4.05 -19.20
CA GLU A 34 0.11 -5.08 -18.82
C GLU A 34 0.18 -5.33 -17.31
N LEU A 35 -0.98 -5.52 -16.70
CA LEU A 35 -1.11 -6.03 -15.34
C LEU A 35 -2.03 -7.25 -15.35
N ARG A 36 -1.50 -8.40 -14.95
CA ARG A 36 -2.26 -9.66 -14.81
C ARG A 36 -2.25 -10.10 -13.36
N ILE A 37 -3.41 -10.52 -12.85
CA ILE A 37 -3.52 -11.17 -11.53
C ILE A 37 -4.09 -12.57 -11.72
N SER A 38 -3.38 -13.57 -11.22
CA SER A 38 -3.81 -14.97 -11.24
C SER A 38 -3.17 -15.74 -10.09
N ASP A 39 -3.94 -16.61 -9.45
CA ASP A 39 -3.45 -17.60 -8.48
C ASP A 39 -2.56 -17.04 -7.35
N GLY A 40 -2.89 -15.85 -6.85
CA GLY A 40 -2.14 -15.21 -5.76
C GLY A 40 -0.84 -14.51 -6.21
N THR A 41 -0.64 -14.35 -7.51
CA THR A 41 0.47 -13.62 -8.12
C THR A 41 -0.05 -12.46 -8.95
N ALA A 42 0.66 -11.33 -8.96
CA ALA A 42 0.47 -10.25 -9.92
C ALA A 42 1.72 -10.08 -10.76
N VAL A 43 1.54 -9.98 -12.07
CA VAL A 43 2.61 -9.76 -13.05
C VAL A 43 2.35 -8.44 -13.74
N MET A 44 3.28 -7.50 -13.58
CA MET A 44 3.27 -6.17 -14.17
C MET A 44 4.39 -6.11 -15.21
N GLU A 45 4.04 -5.90 -16.48
CA GLU A 45 4.99 -5.67 -17.57
C GLU A 45 5.15 -4.16 -17.74
N ILE A 46 6.40 -3.69 -17.70
CA ILE A 46 6.77 -2.27 -17.77
C ILE A 46 7.76 -2.02 -18.89
N ASP A 47 7.69 -0.81 -19.45
CA ASP A 47 8.54 -0.34 -20.53
C ASP A 47 8.94 1.11 -20.33
N GLY A 48 10.09 1.50 -20.88
CA GLY A 48 10.59 2.86 -20.83
C GLY A 48 12.05 2.92 -20.45
N PHE A 49 12.45 3.96 -19.72
CA PHE A 49 13.83 4.11 -19.28
C PHE A 49 14.20 2.97 -18.31
N PRO A 50 15.29 2.22 -18.57
CA PRO A 50 15.63 1.03 -17.78
C PRO A 50 16.35 1.41 -16.47
N TRP A 51 15.63 2.09 -15.58
CA TRP A 51 16.13 2.54 -14.28
C TRP A 51 16.60 1.40 -13.37
N TRP A 52 16.16 0.17 -13.64
CA TRP A 52 16.63 -1.04 -12.94
C TRP A 52 18.07 -1.45 -13.30
N LEU A 53 18.71 -0.78 -14.25
CA LEU A 53 20.11 -0.97 -14.60
C LEU A 53 20.99 0.13 -13.97
N PRO A 54 22.30 -0.12 -13.78
CA PRO A 54 23.25 0.95 -13.48
C PRO A 54 23.11 2.10 -14.49
N PHE A 55 23.10 3.34 -14.01
CA PHE A 55 22.79 4.53 -14.82
C PHE A 55 23.60 4.63 -16.13
N GLU A 56 24.88 4.28 -16.10
CA GLU A 56 25.76 4.31 -17.28
C GLU A 56 25.41 3.25 -18.33
N ASP A 57 24.80 2.14 -17.92
CA ASP A 57 24.29 1.12 -18.83
C ASP A 57 22.88 1.48 -19.32
N ALA A 58 22.04 2.02 -18.43
CA ALA A 58 20.71 2.51 -18.77
C ALA A 58 20.75 3.56 -19.89
N LYS A 59 21.72 4.50 -19.83
CA LYS A 59 21.95 5.51 -20.88
C LYS A 59 22.25 4.95 -22.27
N LYS A 60 22.93 3.79 -22.34
CA LYS A 60 23.33 3.18 -23.62
C LYS A 60 22.14 2.52 -24.31
N ILE A 61 21.25 1.92 -23.51
CA ILE A 61 20.07 1.19 -23.98
C ILE A 61 18.92 2.16 -24.32
N GLN A 62 18.79 3.26 -23.56
CA GLN A 62 17.76 4.30 -23.69
C GLN A 62 16.33 3.85 -23.39
N GLU A 63 15.93 2.67 -23.85
CA GLU A 63 14.62 2.08 -23.62
C GLU A 63 14.74 0.57 -23.41
N GLY A 64 14.07 0.05 -22.39
CA GLY A 64 14.04 -1.38 -22.07
C GLY A 64 12.69 -1.82 -21.52
N SER A 65 12.52 -3.13 -21.42
CA SER A 65 11.34 -3.76 -20.86
C SER A 65 11.71 -4.60 -19.64
N ALA A 66 10.82 -4.60 -18.66
CA ALA A 66 10.94 -5.44 -17.49
C ALA A 66 9.59 -6.03 -17.08
N THR A 67 9.65 -7.14 -16.36
CA THR A 67 8.53 -7.81 -15.74
C THR A 67 8.74 -7.79 -14.24
N ILE A 68 7.80 -7.20 -13.52
CA ILE A 68 7.71 -7.26 -12.07
C ILE A 68 6.70 -8.33 -11.69
N GLU A 69 7.11 -9.28 -10.86
CA GLU A 69 6.27 -10.34 -10.33
C GLU A 69 6.12 -10.18 -8.82
N PHE A 70 4.90 -9.95 -8.35
CA PHE A 70 4.53 -9.91 -6.94
C PHE A 70 3.95 -11.27 -6.54
N ASP A 71 4.51 -11.90 -5.51
CA ASP A 71 4.09 -13.22 -5.04
C ASP A 71 3.41 -13.18 -3.66
N GLU A 72 2.59 -14.21 -3.41
CA GLU A 72 1.78 -14.35 -2.18
C GLU A 72 0.93 -13.11 -1.88
N ILE A 73 0.14 -12.68 -2.87
CA ILE A 73 -0.79 -11.56 -2.71
C ILE A 73 -1.84 -11.92 -1.65
N LEU A 74 -1.79 -11.18 -0.54
CA LEU A 74 -2.73 -11.32 0.56
C LEU A 74 -4.00 -10.50 0.33
N ARG A 75 -3.85 -9.36 -0.34
CA ARG A 75 -4.94 -8.42 -0.61
C ARG A 75 -4.60 -7.57 -1.82
N ALA A 76 -5.61 -7.23 -2.63
CA ALA A 76 -5.47 -6.25 -3.69
C ALA A 76 -6.76 -5.44 -3.85
N LYS A 77 -6.61 -4.17 -4.23
CA LYS A 77 -7.68 -3.34 -4.76
C LYS A 77 -7.16 -2.73 -6.04
N LEU A 78 -7.71 -3.20 -7.16
CA LEU A 78 -7.46 -2.64 -8.46
C LEU A 78 -8.66 -1.78 -8.86
N THR A 79 -8.41 -0.56 -9.28
CA THR A 79 -9.43 0.28 -9.89
C THR A 79 -9.53 -0.04 -11.39
N GLU A 80 -10.57 0.49 -12.05
CA GLU A 80 -10.62 0.43 -13.52
C GLU A 80 -9.41 1.12 -14.14
N SER A 81 -8.86 2.14 -13.47
CA SER A 81 -7.63 2.83 -13.87
C SER A 81 -6.44 1.86 -13.92
N CYS A 82 -6.31 0.97 -12.94
CA CYS A 82 -5.22 -0.01 -12.91
C CYS A 82 -5.33 -1.11 -13.99
N LEU A 83 -6.54 -1.35 -14.50
CA LEU A 83 -6.87 -2.47 -15.39
C LEU A 83 -7.09 -2.05 -16.84
N ALA A 84 -7.33 -0.78 -17.09
CA ALA A 84 -7.50 -0.28 -18.44
C ALA A 84 -6.17 -0.44 -19.19
N SER A 85 -6.14 -1.36 -20.16
CA SER A 85 -5.07 -1.53 -21.14
C SER A 85 -4.99 -0.35 -22.14
N VAL A 86 -5.48 0.82 -21.74
CA VAL A 86 -5.53 2.05 -22.52
C VAL A 86 -4.68 3.04 -21.73
N PRO A 87 -3.70 3.72 -22.35
CA PRO A 87 -3.02 4.83 -21.69
C PRO A 87 -4.11 5.81 -21.23
N LEU A 88 -4.35 5.85 -19.93
CA LEU A 88 -5.44 6.64 -19.34
C LEU A 88 -5.22 8.12 -19.50
N SER A 89 -3.98 8.52 -19.73
CA SER A 89 -3.67 9.84 -20.20
C SER A 89 -3.82 9.94 -21.71
N LYS A 90 -4.75 10.81 -22.09
CA LYS A 90 -4.59 11.58 -23.35
C LYS A 90 -3.38 12.52 -23.28
N ASP A 91 -2.70 12.58 -22.14
CA ASP A 91 -1.52 13.38 -21.90
C ASP A 91 -0.26 12.51 -22.07
N PRO A 92 0.49 12.66 -23.18
CA PRO A 92 1.73 11.92 -23.41
C PRO A 92 2.83 12.19 -22.35
N CYS A 93 2.55 13.05 -21.36
CA CYS A 93 3.44 13.38 -20.25
C CYS A 93 3.08 12.71 -18.91
N SER A 94 1.99 11.95 -18.78
CA SER A 94 1.74 11.26 -17.51
C SER A 94 2.48 9.92 -17.45
N GLU A 95 3.14 9.64 -16.33
CA GLU A 95 3.99 8.47 -16.16
C GLU A 95 3.32 7.49 -15.21
N ASP A 96 3.23 6.23 -15.63
CA ASP A 96 2.37 5.23 -14.97
C ASP A 96 2.87 4.84 -13.57
N LEU A 97 4.13 5.12 -13.28
CA LEU A 97 4.78 4.79 -12.01
C LEU A 97 5.15 6.01 -11.17
N GLU A 98 4.64 7.21 -11.48
CA GLU A 98 4.98 8.45 -10.75
C GLU A 98 4.63 8.33 -9.25
N GLU A 99 3.50 7.68 -8.94
CA GLU A 99 3.04 7.44 -7.56
C GLU A 99 3.42 6.03 -7.06
N PHE A 100 4.31 5.33 -7.76
CA PHE A 100 4.70 3.98 -7.37
C PHE A 100 5.51 4.00 -6.07
N SER A 101 5.01 3.31 -5.05
CA SER A 101 5.71 3.21 -3.77
C SER A 101 5.56 1.83 -3.16
N ILE A 102 6.58 1.43 -2.41
CA ILE A 102 6.59 0.18 -1.66
C ILE A 102 6.90 0.49 -0.20
N THR A 103 5.99 0.10 0.67
CA THR A 103 6.11 0.30 2.11
C THR A 103 6.16 -1.06 2.79
N ASN A 104 7.23 -1.31 3.54
CA ASN A 104 7.26 -2.45 4.46
C ASN A 104 6.18 -2.24 5.53
N LEU A 105 5.20 -3.14 5.60
CA LEU A 105 4.07 -3.00 6.52
C LEU A 105 4.47 -3.05 7.99
N ALA A 106 5.67 -3.55 8.32
CA ALA A 106 6.22 -3.47 9.68
C ALA A 106 6.65 -2.04 10.07
N GLN A 107 6.87 -1.17 9.09
CA GLN A 107 7.27 0.24 9.27
C GLN A 107 6.09 1.21 9.11
N ALA A 108 4.98 0.77 8.53
CA ALA A 108 3.80 1.60 8.34
C ALA A 108 3.18 2.01 9.70
N THR A 109 3.11 3.32 9.95
CA THR A 109 2.64 3.89 11.23
C THR A 109 1.24 3.42 11.63
N TRP A 110 0.36 3.23 10.64
CA TRP A 110 -1.00 2.75 10.85
C TRP A 110 -1.09 1.23 11.08
N ASN A 111 -0.08 0.43 10.73
CA ASN A 111 -0.11 -1.04 10.76
C ASN A 111 0.74 -1.65 11.90
N LYS A 112 0.45 -1.29 13.14
CA LYS A 112 1.10 -1.96 14.29
C LYS A 112 0.70 -3.44 14.34
N VAL A 113 1.65 -4.29 14.75
CA VAL A 113 1.68 -5.77 14.62
C VAL A 113 0.52 -6.50 15.31
N ASN A 114 -0.31 -5.84 16.13
CA ASN A 114 -1.40 -6.50 16.84
C ASN A 114 -2.74 -6.01 16.33
N SER A 115 -3.69 -6.92 16.18
CA SER A 115 -5.08 -6.55 15.93
C SER A 115 -5.81 -6.30 17.24
N THR A 116 -6.45 -5.14 17.32
CA THR A 116 -7.22 -4.67 18.47
C THR A 116 -8.68 -4.46 18.06
N GLU A 117 -9.59 -4.72 18.99
CA GLU A 117 -11.02 -4.47 18.87
C GLU A 117 -11.44 -3.46 19.95
N VAL A 118 -12.31 -2.52 19.58
CA VAL A 118 -12.81 -1.47 20.47
C VAL A 118 -14.32 -1.62 20.65
N PHE A 119 -14.76 -1.69 21.91
CA PHE A 119 -16.16 -1.83 22.28
C PHE A 119 -16.60 -0.63 23.11
N CYS A 120 -17.60 0.08 22.63
CA CYS A 120 -18.25 1.16 23.37
C CYS A 120 -19.30 0.57 24.31
N SER A 121 -19.37 1.11 25.53
CA SER A 121 -20.39 0.78 26.54
C SER A 121 -21.38 1.92 26.76
N GLU A 122 -21.28 2.97 25.95
CA GLU A 122 -22.16 4.14 25.92
C GLU A 122 -22.24 4.68 24.47
N PRO A 123 -23.30 5.41 24.09
CA PRO A 123 -23.40 6.09 22.81
C PRO A 123 -22.27 7.10 22.55
N LEU A 124 -21.96 7.35 21.27
CA LEU A 124 -21.07 8.45 20.89
C LEU A 124 -21.79 9.78 21.04
N ASN A 125 -21.05 10.77 21.54
CA ASN A 125 -21.53 12.14 21.64
C ASN A 125 -21.49 12.85 20.29
N ASP A 126 -20.42 12.64 19.50
CA ASP A 126 -20.26 13.22 18.15
C ASP A 126 -19.69 12.20 17.16
N PRO A 127 -20.55 11.44 16.47
CA PRO A 127 -20.12 10.45 15.48
C PRO A 127 -19.39 11.06 14.26
N LEU A 128 -19.71 12.30 13.88
CA LEU A 128 -19.11 12.93 12.71
C LEU A 128 -17.69 13.42 13.02
N ALA A 129 -17.49 14.04 14.18
CA ALA A 129 -16.16 14.40 14.66
C ALA A 129 -15.28 13.16 14.82
N PHE A 130 -15.85 12.05 15.29
CA PHE A 130 -15.14 10.77 15.38
C PHE A 130 -14.59 10.30 14.02
N LEU A 131 -15.45 10.22 12.99
CA LEU A 131 -15.01 9.80 11.65
C LEU A 131 -14.00 10.77 11.04
N THR A 132 -14.20 12.08 11.26
CA THR A 132 -13.28 13.11 10.77
C THR A 132 -11.89 12.98 11.40
N SER A 133 -11.81 12.72 12.70
CA SER A 133 -10.54 12.45 13.40
C SER A 133 -9.84 11.22 12.82
N LEU A 134 -10.60 10.15 12.53
CA LEU A 134 -10.05 8.94 11.92
C LEU A 134 -9.56 9.17 10.50
N ASP A 135 -10.35 9.79 9.63
CA ASP A 135 -9.93 10.07 8.25
C ASP A 135 -8.69 10.97 8.20
N ARG A 136 -8.60 11.93 9.11
CA ARG A 136 -7.39 12.75 9.26
C ARG A 136 -6.18 11.90 9.66
N PHE A 137 -6.32 11.03 10.66
CA PHE A 137 -5.23 10.13 11.06
C PHE A 137 -4.80 9.21 9.92
N LEU A 138 -5.75 8.64 9.18
CA LEU A 138 -5.47 7.79 8.02
C LEU A 138 -4.68 8.54 6.95
N THR A 139 -5.08 9.78 6.66
CA THR A 139 -4.39 10.66 5.72
C THR A 139 -2.98 11.01 6.21
N ASP A 140 -2.85 11.44 7.46
CA ASP A 140 -1.57 11.84 8.07
C ASP A 140 -0.57 10.67 8.19
N THR A 141 -1.06 9.42 8.13
CA THR A 141 -0.24 8.20 8.18
C THR A 141 -0.09 7.49 6.85
N GLU A 142 -0.54 8.12 5.74
CA GLU A 142 -0.47 7.57 4.38
C GLU A 142 -1.12 6.18 4.29
N CYS A 143 -2.21 5.98 5.03
CA CYS A 143 -2.98 4.75 5.00
C CYS A 143 -3.83 4.70 3.72
N PRO A 144 -3.73 3.66 2.88
CA PRO A 144 -4.50 3.57 1.64
C PRO A 144 -5.95 3.15 1.86
N PHE A 145 -6.34 2.85 3.10
CA PHE A 145 -7.67 2.38 3.48
C PHE A 145 -8.53 3.54 4.00
N GLY A 146 -9.81 3.52 3.67
CA GLY A 146 -10.79 4.43 4.28
C GLY A 146 -11.23 3.97 5.66
N HIS A 147 -11.89 4.85 6.42
CA HIS A 147 -12.42 4.51 7.75
C HIS A 147 -13.36 3.31 7.75
N SER A 148 -14.05 3.03 6.64
CA SER A 148 -14.96 1.90 6.48
C SER A 148 -14.29 0.54 6.65
N GLU A 149 -12.97 0.47 6.47
CA GLU A 149 -12.18 -0.72 6.73
C GLU A 149 -12.08 -1.06 8.22
N PHE A 150 -12.06 -0.03 9.08
CA PHE A 150 -11.74 -0.16 10.49
C PHE A 150 -12.94 -0.01 11.39
N VAL A 151 -13.97 0.71 10.93
CA VAL A 151 -15.15 1.07 11.71
C VAL A 151 -16.35 0.24 11.28
N ASN A 152 -17.03 -0.33 12.27
CA ASN A 152 -18.25 -1.10 12.05
C ASN A 152 -19.35 -0.21 11.44
N CYS A 153 -19.99 -0.69 10.37
CA CYS A 153 -20.93 0.09 9.56
C CYS A 153 -20.33 1.37 8.93
N GLY A 154 -19.00 1.52 8.85
CA GLY A 154 -18.34 2.72 8.31
C GLY A 154 -18.56 2.94 6.81
N GLU A 155 -19.03 1.93 6.07
CA GLU A 155 -19.41 2.05 4.65
C GLU A 155 -20.57 3.02 4.40
N ALA A 156 -21.46 3.22 5.38
CA ALA A 156 -22.68 3.99 5.23
C ALA A 156 -22.89 4.87 6.46
N LEU A 157 -22.72 6.18 6.27
CA LEU A 157 -22.78 7.17 7.34
C LEU A 157 -24.05 7.05 8.20
N GLU A 158 -25.21 6.86 7.58
CA GLU A 158 -26.48 6.70 8.29
C GLU A 158 -26.51 5.46 9.18
N LYS A 159 -25.94 4.34 8.73
CA LYS A 159 -25.83 3.11 9.52
C LYS A 159 -24.86 3.30 10.68
N PHE A 160 -23.71 3.94 10.44
CA PHE A 160 -22.75 4.26 11.49
C PHE A 160 -23.37 5.16 12.57
N VAL A 161 -24.04 6.25 12.19
CA VAL A 161 -24.75 7.15 13.12
C VAL A 161 -25.87 6.44 13.88
N SER A 162 -26.49 5.43 13.28
CA SER A 162 -27.51 4.63 13.96
C SER A 162 -26.88 3.66 14.98
N LEU A 163 -25.78 3.01 14.61
CA LEU A 163 -25.02 2.11 15.48
C LEU A 163 -24.44 2.86 16.68
N SER A 164 -23.93 4.07 16.45
CA SER A 164 -23.27 4.89 17.47
C SER A 164 -24.22 5.39 18.58
N LYS A 165 -25.52 5.16 18.44
CA LYS A 165 -26.55 5.50 19.43
C LYS A 165 -26.92 4.32 20.34
N LEU A 166 -26.36 3.14 20.11
CA LEU A 166 -26.62 1.97 20.93
C LEU A 166 -25.83 2.03 22.24
N ASP A 167 -26.37 1.41 23.29
CA ASP A 167 -25.74 1.37 24.61
C ASP A 167 -24.48 0.49 24.63
N MET A 168 -24.39 -0.53 23.78
CA MET A 168 -23.23 -1.40 23.67
C MET A 168 -23.05 -1.86 22.23
N PHE A 169 -21.86 -1.62 21.67
CA PHE A 169 -21.53 -2.07 20.32
C PHE A 169 -20.01 -2.09 20.10
N GLN A 170 -19.57 -2.93 19.17
CA GLN A 170 -18.22 -2.85 18.65
C GLN A 170 -18.13 -1.70 17.67
N ILE A 171 -17.28 -0.72 17.96
CA ILE A 171 -17.07 0.42 17.08
C ILE A 171 -16.02 0.11 16.02
N ALA A 172 -14.96 -0.60 16.38
CA ALA A 172 -13.82 -0.78 15.50
C ALA A 172 -13.09 -2.11 15.69
N LYS A 173 -12.42 -2.52 14.61
CA LYS A 173 -11.46 -3.61 14.57
C LYS A 173 -10.36 -3.26 13.58
N GLY A 174 -9.11 -3.37 13.98
CA GLY A 174 -8.01 -2.99 13.11
C GLY A 174 -6.64 -3.18 13.74
N PRO A 175 -5.58 -2.62 13.15
CA PRO A 175 -4.29 -2.51 13.78
C PRO A 175 -4.35 -1.68 15.07
N ASP A 176 -3.46 -1.98 16.00
CA ASP A 176 -3.39 -1.32 17.30
C ASP A 176 -3.24 0.21 17.20
N ALA A 177 -2.49 0.72 16.22
CA ALA A 177 -2.35 2.18 16.03
C ALA A 177 -3.69 2.87 15.73
N ILE A 178 -4.52 2.25 14.89
CA ILE A 178 -5.85 2.76 14.54
C ILE A 178 -6.75 2.73 15.77
N CYS A 179 -6.77 1.59 16.47
CA CYS A 179 -7.59 1.42 17.66
C CYS A 179 -7.14 2.34 18.81
N GLN A 180 -5.85 2.63 18.94
CA GLN A 180 -5.32 3.58 19.90
C GLN A 180 -5.85 4.99 19.62
N MET A 181 -5.77 5.46 18.36
CA MET A 181 -6.31 6.77 17.98
C MET A 181 -7.83 6.83 18.21
N ILE A 182 -8.56 5.77 17.85
CA ILE A 182 -10.00 5.64 18.13
C ILE A 182 -10.29 5.76 19.63
N SER A 183 -9.52 5.08 20.47
CA SER A 183 -9.64 5.16 21.93
C SER A 183 -9.34 6.57 22.46
N GLU A 184 -8.35 7.26 21.92
CA GLU A 184 -8.04 8.65 22.28
C GLU A 184 -9.19 9.60 21.93
N GLU A 185 -9.79 9.43 20.75
CA GLU A 185 -10.96 10.20 20.32
C GLU A 185 -12.21 9.91 21.18
N LEU A 186 -12.47 8.63 21.52
CA LEU A 186 -13.56 8.26 22.44
C LEU A 186 -13.35 8.87 23.83
N ASN A 187 -12.12 8.84 24.35
CA ASN A 187 -11.78 9.49 25.62
C ASN A 187 -11.98 11.00 25.56
N ARG A 188 -11.60 11.65 24.45
CA ARG A 188 -11.84 13.09 24.22
C ARG A 188 -13.32 13.43 24.24
N GLN A 189 -14.16 12.55 23.71
CA GLN A 189 -15.61 12.68 23.77
C GLN A 189 -16.22 12.26 25.12
N GLY A 190 -15.44 11.68 26.04
CA GLY A 190 -15.93 11.19 27.33
C GLY A 190 -16.76 9.90 27.23
N VAL A 191 -16.58 9.10 26.17
CA VAL A 191 -17.31 7.85 25.92
C VAL A 191 -16.58 6.67 26.56
N LYS A 192 -17.26 5.94 27.45
CA LYS A 192 -16.70 4.72 28.04
C LYS A 192 -16.57 3.62 27.00
N HIS A 193 -15.39 2.99 26.99
CA HIS A 193 -15.08 1.90 26.08
C HIS A 193 -14.06 0.94 26.69
N THR A 194 -13.94 -0.23 26.06
CA THR A 194 -12.93 -1.24 26.38
C THR A 194 -12.22 -1.67 25.11
N THR A 195 -10.97 -2.11 25.25
CA THR A 195 -10.17 -2.65 24.15
C THR A 195 -9.82 -4.10 24.41
N THR A 196 -9.86 -4.92 23.36
CA THR A 196 -9.41 -6.32 23.41
C THR A 196 -8.35 -6.51 22.34
N GLN A 197 -7.19 -6.99 22.73
CA GLN A 197 -6.04 -7.17 21.84
C GLN A 197 -5.87 -8.66 21.52
N THR A 198 -5.45 -8.93 20.29
CA THR A 198 -5.04 -10.27 19.83
C THR A 198 -3.58 -10.22 19.35
N ASP A 199 -2.84 -11.30 19.56
CA ASP A 199 -1.45 -11.44 19.09
C ASP A 199 -1.38 -11.74 17.58
N VAL A 200 -2.49 -11.59 16.85
CA VAL A 200 -2.57 -11.80 15.41
C VAL A 200 -2.24 -10.49 14.71
N SER A 201 -1.29 -10.54 13.79
CA SER A 201 -0.97 -9.39 12.95
C SER A 201 -2.06 -9.07 11.95
N TYR A 202 -2.43 -7.78 11.91
CA TYR A 202 -3.45 -7.28 11.01
C TYR A 202 -3.05 -7.48 9.54
N ALA A 203 -1.87 -7.00 9.17
CA ALA A 203 -1.27 -7.23 7.87
C ALA A 203 0.25 -7.36 8.00
N THR A 204 0.86 -8.14 7.11
CA THR A 204 2.31 -8.39 7.09
C THR A 204 2.79 -8.47 5.64
N GLY A 205 4.05 -8.12 5.39
CA GLY A 205 4.63 -8.08 4.04
C GLY A 205 4.84 -6.65 3.56
N PHE A 206 4.58 -6.40 2.27
CA PHE A 206 4.82 -5.11 1.63
C PHE A 206 3.51 -4.60 1.03
N LEU A 207 3.20 -3.34 1.32
CA LEU A 207 2.17 -2.58 0.62
C LEU A 207 2.80 -1.97 -0.61
N VAL A 208 2.25 -2.26 -1.77
CA VAL A 208 2.65 -1.66 -3.05
C VAL A 208 1.50 -0.78 -3.51
N LEU A 209 1.77 0.50 -3.70
CA LEU A 209 0.84 1.50 -4.21
C LEU A 209 1.27 1.91 -5.60
N TRP A 210 0.30 2.10 -6.49
CA TRP A 210 0.50 2.73 -7.79
C TRP A 210 -0.84 3.32 -8.24
N TRP A 211 -0.81 4.57 -8.68
CA TRP A 211 -2.02 5.36 -8.97
C TRP A 211 -3.03 5.32 -7.79
N ASP A 212 -4.26 4.90 -8.07
CA ASP A 212 -5.36 4.73 -7.14
C ASP A 212 -5.53 3.26 -6.66
N GLY A 213 -4.59 2.38 -7.01
CA GLY A 213 -4.60 0.95 -6.69
C GLY A 213 -3.58 0.55 -5.62
N PHE A 214 -3.79 -0.63 -5.03
CA PHE A 214 -2.82 -1.23 -4.13
C PHE A 214 -2.82 -2.76 -4.16
N LEU A 215 -1.70 -3.35 -3.73
CA LEU A 215 -1.61 -4.74 -3.32
C LEU A 215 -0.79 -4.88 -2.04
N ILE A 216 -1.05 -5.97 -1.30
CA ILE A 216 -0.23 -6.45 -0.21
C ILE A 216 0.34 -7.81 -0.60
N CYS A 217 1.66 -7.94 -0.63
CA CYS A 217 2.38 -9.16 -1.03
C CYS A 217 3.50 -9.52 -0.05
N LYS A 218 4.09 -10.71 -0.20
CA LYS A 218 5.26 -11.14 0.61
C LYS A 218 6.58 -10.93 -0.10
N GLY A 219 6.59 -11.08 -1.42
CA GLY A 219 7.78 -10.95 -2.24
C GLY A 219 7.48 -10.23 -3.55
N ALA A 220 8.54 -9.66 -4.12
CA ALA A 220 8.52 -9.11 -5.46
C ALA A 220 9.86 -9.36 -6.15
N LYS A 221 9.80 -9.77 -7.41
CA LYS A 221 10.96 -10.02 -8.27
C LYS A 221 10.86 -9.14 -9.50
N ILE A 222 12.02 -8.78 -10.05
CA ILE A 222 12.11 -8.10 -11.34
C ILE A 222 12.96 -8.92 -12.30
N TYR A 223 12.46 -9.04 -13.53
CA TYR A 223 13.14 -9.66 -14.66
C TYR A 223 13.21 -8.62 -15.77
N TRP A 224 14.29 -8.56 -16.52
CA TRP A 224 14.43 -7.59 -17.61
C TRP A 224 14.99 -8.26 -18.85
N SER A 225 14.62 -7.71 -20.00
CA SER A 225 14.99 -8.20 -21.34
C SER A 225 15.74 -7.15 -22.13
#